data_AF-A0A1F6S8C0-F1
#
_entry.id   AF-A0A1F6S8C0-F1
#
_cell.length_a   1.000
_cell.length_b   1.000
_cell.length_c   1.000
_cell.angle_alpha   90.00
_cell.angle_beta   90.00
_cell.angle_gamma   90.00
#
_symmetry.space_group_name_H-M   'P 1'
#
loop_
_entity.id
_entity.type
_entity.pdbx_description
1 polymer ?
#
loop_
_entity_poly.entity_id
_entity_poly.type
_entity_poly.pdbx_seq_one_letter_code
_entity_poly.pdbx_strand_id
1 'polypeptide(L)'
;MIFRYLLIIVCLISFLAQTNITFASDYSQQAIKTRIVKEAINHGIDPALALSVAKQESGFNRSAKSHSGAIGLFQLMPGTAKYLGVNPYYINQNIRGGLTYLKSLKNEFGSTELALAAYNAGPGAVKRYGWKIPPYRETKNYVKNIMSFYQHYQRYPDPIISQVYQEKELKEQQEKIQVEEEIVEKPPEISQDNQANKRELAINFFAKIWNILT
;
A
#
# COMPACT_ATOMS: atom_id res chain seq x y z
N MET A 1 12.69 8.14 50.56
CA MET A 1 13.41 8.32 49.28
C MET A 1 13.54 7.01 48.48
N ILE A 2 13.94 5.90 49.09
CA ILE A 2 14.14 4.59 48.43
C ILE A 2 12.88 4.05 47.71
N PHE A 3 11.70 4.20 48.32
CA PHE A 3 10.43 3.75 47.72
C PHE A 3 10.08 4.43 46.39
N ARG A 4 10.49 5.69 46.21
CA ARG A 4 10.24 6.47 44.97
C ARG A 4 11.14 6.01 43.82
N TYR A 5 12.37 5.61 44.12
CA TYR A 5 13.30 5.04 43.14
C TYR A 5 12.90 3.63 42.70
N LEU A 6 12.40 2.80 43.62
CA LEU A 6 11.91 1.46 43.30
C LEU A 6 10.71 1.52 42.33
N LEU A 7 9.79 2.46 42.55
CA LEU A 7 8.60 2.62 41.70
C LEU A 7 8.97 3.12 40.28
N ILE A 8 9.92 4.05 40.18
CA ILE A 8 10.45 4.54 38.89
C ILE A 8 11.19 3.43 38.14
N ILE A 9 11.99 2.60 38.83
CA ILE A 9 12.70 1.46 38.22
C ILE A 9 11.72 0.38 37.74
N VAL A 10 10.68 0.07 38.50
CA VAL A 10 9.63 -0.87 38.07
C VAL A 10 8.84 -0.32 36.89
N CYS A 11 8.53 0.98 36.85
CA CYS A 11 7.91 1.62 35.69
C CYS A 11 8.83 1.64 34.47
N LEU A 12 10.14 1.88 34.62
CA LEU A 12 11.12 1.82 33.54
C LEU A 12 11.29 0.40 33.00
N ILE A 13 11.35 -0.62 33.87
CA ILE A 13 11.40 -2.03 33.46
C ILE A 13 10.09 -2.44 32.77
N SER A 14 8.94 -1.95 33.24
CA SER A 14 7.64 -2.20 32.61
C SER A 14 7.48 -1.48 31.26
N PHE A 15 8.05 -0.27 31.13
CA PHE A 15 8.11 0.50 29.88
C PHE A 15 9.05 -0.15 28.85
N LEU A 16 10.18 -0.69 29.30
CA LEU A 16 11.09 -1.47 28.46
C LEU A 16 10.48 -2.83 28.05
N ALA A 17 9.70 -3.47 28.93
CA ALA A 17 8.99 -4.73 28.64
C ALA A 17 7.81 -4.56 27.66
N GLN A 18 7.39 -3.33 27.37
CA GLN A 18 6.38 -3.03 26.33
C GLN A 18 6.98 -2.98 24.93
N THR A 19 8.30 -3.10 24.77
CA THR A 19 8.95 -3.27 23.46
C THR A 19 9.06 -4.74 23.08
N ASN A 20 7.96 -5.50 23.17
CA ASN A 20 7.81 -6.68 22.34
C ASN A 20 7.57 -6.20 20.90
N ILE A 21 8.62 -5.68 20.26
CA ILE A 21 8.69 -5.55 18.80
C ILE A 21 8.66 -6.99 18.30
N THR A 22 7.46 -7.52 18.14
CA THR A 22 7.25 -8.62 17.22
C THR A 22 7.75 -8.08 15.89
N PHE A 23 8.95 -8.49 15.47
CA PHE A 23 9.35 -8.42 14.08
C PHE A 23 8.35 -9.29 13.32
N ALA A 24 7.17 -8.74 13.04
CA ALA A 24 6.21 -9.34 12.16
C ALA A 24 6.98 -9.54 10.86
N SER A 25 7.29 -10.81 10.54
CA SER A 25 8.13 -11.11 9.39
C SER A 25 7.62 -10.32 8.20
N ASP A 26 8.53 -9.82 7.37
CA ASP A 26 8.19 -9.11 6.14
C ASP A 26 7.26 -9.93 5.22
N TYR A 27 7.04 -11.21 5.51
CA TYR A 27 6.22 -12.14 4.76
C TYR A 27 4.91 -12.55 5.45
N SER A 28 4.50 -11.86 6.53
CA SER A 28 3.20 -12.10 7.14
C SER A 28 2.07 -11.86 6.11
N GLN A 29 0.94 -12.55 6.26
CA GLN A 29 -0.19 -12.36 5.34
C GLN A 29 -0.67 -10.89 5.35
N GLN A 30 -0.65 -10.24 6.52
CA GLN A 30 -0.92 -8.80 6.65
C GLN A 30 0.03 -7.99 5.77
N ALA A 31 1.35 -8.18 5.90
CA ALA A 31 2.35 -7.46 5.10
C ALA A 31 2.20 -7.71 3.60
N ILE A 32 1.89 -8.94 3.19
CA ILE A 32 1.63 -9.30 1.78
C ILE A 32 0.42 -8.53 1.27
N LYS A 33 -0.71 -8.59 1.98
CA LYS A 33 -1.93 -7.87 1.61
C LYS A 33 -1.70 -6.36 1.57
N THR A 34 -0.97 -5.78 2.52
CA THR A 34 -0.57 -4.35 2.50
C THR A 34 0.18 -4.00 1.22
N ARG A 35 1.14 -4.83 0.78
CA ARG A 35 1.86 -4.61 -0.49
C ARG A 35 0.92 -4.71 -1.70
N ILE A 36 0.00 -5.66 -1.71
CA ILE A 36 -1.01 -5.79 -2.78
C ILE A 36 -1.90 -4.55 -2.85
N VAL A 37 -2.41 -4.08 -1.71
CA VAL A 37 -3.28 -2.90 -1.64
C VAL A 37 -2.54 -1.64 -2.11
N LYS A 38 -1.32 -1.40 -1.62
CA LYS A 38 -0.49 -0.27 -2.06
C LYS A 38 -0.25 -0.30 -3.56
N GLU A 39 0.14 -1.46 -4.10
CA GLU A 39 0.40 -1.60 -5.53
C GLU A 39 -0.88 -1.49 -6.38
N ALA A 40 -2.03 -1.95 -5.87
CA ALA A 40 -3.31 -1.82 -6.54
C ALA A 40 -3.72 -0.36 -6.69
N ILE A 41 -3.58 0.43 -5.62
CA ILE A 41 -3.82 1.89 -5.64
C ILE A 41 -2.92 2.55 -6.70
N ASN A 42 -1.62 2.24 -6.72
CA ASN A 42 -0.68 2.78 -7.69
C ASN A 42 -1.05 2.43 -9.15
N HIS A 43 -1.67 1.27 -9.37
CA HIS A 43 -2.15 0.86 -10.69
C HIS A 43 -3.54 1.42 -11.05
N GLY A 44 -4.26 2.04 -10.12
CA GLY A 44 -5.67 2.41 -10.32
C GLY A 44 -6.58 1.18 -10.40
N ILE A 45 -6.21 0.09 -9.73
CA ILE A 45 -7.02 -1.10 -9.55
C ILE A 45 -7.66 -1.02 -8.17
N ASP A 46 -8.96 -1.31 -8.10
CA ASP A 46 -9.67 -1.41 -6.83
C ASP A 46 -8.96 -2.44 -5.91
N PRO A 47 -8.50 -2.03 -4.72
CA PRO A 47 -7.83 -2.93 -3.78
C PRO A 47 -8.63 -4.18 -3.42
N ALA A 48 -9.96 -4.08 -3.32
CA ALA A 48 -10.82 -5.23 -3.04
C ALA A 48 -10.79 -6.25 -4.19
N LEU A 49 -10.72 -5.78 -5.45
CA LEU A 49 -10.57 -6.67 -6.61
C LEU A 49 -9.18 -7.33 -6.61
N ALA A 50 -8.13 -6.55 -6.36
CA ALA A 50 -6.75 -7.06 -6.29
C ALA A 50 -6.59 -8.15 -5.23
N LEU A 51 -7.13 -7.94 -4.03
CA LEU A 51 -7.14 -8.95 -2.96
C LEU A 51 -7.94 -10.18 -3.34
N SER A 52 -9.07 -10.01 -4.04
CA SER A 52 -9.90 -11.13 -4.50
C SER A 52 -9.19 -12.02 -5.50
N VAL A 53 -8.47 -11.42 -6.47
CA VAL A 53 -7.65 -12.15 -7.44
C VAL A 53 -6.53 -12.90 -6.72
N ALA A 54 -5.73 -12.22 -5.89
CA ALA A 54 -4.63 -12.87 -5.16
C ALA A 54 -5.11 -14.00 -4.22
N LYS A 55 -6.31 -13.84 -3.63
CA LYS A 55 -6.95 -14.88 -2.83
C LYS A 55 -7.31 -16.11 -3.67
N GLN A 56 -7.90 -15.92 -4.84
CA GLN A 56 -8.25 -17.01 -5.75
C GLN A 56 -7.01 -17.71 -6.34
N GLU A 57 -5.96 -16.95 -6.66
CA GLU A 57 -4.77 -17.47 -7.32
C GLU A 57 -3.90 -18.32 -6.39
N SER A 58 -3.65 -17.84 -5.16
CA SER A 58 -2.72 -18.54 -4.27
C SER A 58 -3.14 -18.58 -2.81
N GLY A 59 -4.27 -17.99 -2.45
CA GLY A 59 -4.63 -17.79 -1.04
C GLY A 59 -3.58 -16.94 -0.31
N PHE A 60 -2.95 -15.99 -1.01
CA PHE A 60 -1.83 -15.17 -0.53
C PHE A 60 -0.53 -15.94 -0.26
N ASN A 61 -0.39 -17.16 -0.78
CA ASN A 61 0.87 -17.91 -0.70
C ASN A 61 1.88 -17.40 -1.74
N ARG A 62 2.93 -16.70 -1.27
CA ARG A 62 4.00 -16.17 -2.11
C ARG A 62 4.85 -17.23 -2.83
N SER A 63 4.87 -18.45 -2.30
CA SER A 63 5.66 -19.56 -2.82
C SER A 63 4.83 -20.53 -3.67
N ALA A 64 3.56 -20.19 -3.96
CA ALA A 64 2.68 -21.04 -4.74
C ALA A 64 3.24 -21.32 -6.13
N LYS A 65 3.18 -22.59 -6.55
CA LYS A 65 3.52 -23.02 -7.90
C LYS A 65 2.47 -24.02 -8.39
N SER A 66 1.79 -23.72 -9.48
CA SER A 66 0.81 -24.65 -10.05
C SER A 66 1.49 -25.78 -10.84
N HIS A 67 0.74 -26.85 -11.12
CA HIS A 67 1.19 -27.94 -11.99
C HIS A 67 1.56 -27.44 -13.40
N SER A 68 0.83 -26.46 -13.91
CA SER A 68 1.09 -25.81 -15.21
C SER A 68 2.24 -24.81 -15.18
N GLY A 69 2.87 -24.59 -14.02
CA GLY A 69 4.04 -23.74 -13.87
C GLY A 69 3.77 -22.26 -13.56
N ALA A 70 2.53 -21.90 -13.18
CA ALA A 70 2.21 -20.56 -12.71
C ALA A 70 2.85 -20.29 -11.34
N ILE A 71 3.34 -19.06 -11.10
CA ILE A 71 4.21 -18.75 -9.95
C ILE A 71 3.65 -17.59 -9.12
N GLY A 72 3.71 -17.75 -7.80
CA GLY A 72 3.56 -16.68 -6.81
C GLY A 72 2.11 -16.24 -6.54
N LEU A 73 1.99 -15.04 -5.98
CA LEU A 73 0.73 -14.47 -5.47
C LEU A 73 -0.35 -14.31 -6.54
N PHE A 74 0.04 -13.92 -7.74
CA PHE A 74 -0.84 -13.69 -8.88
C PHE A 74 -0.74 -14.78 -9.95
N GLN A 75 -0.09 -15.90 -9.61
CA GLN A 75 0.07 -17.08 -10.47
C GLN A 75 0.46 -16.70 -11.91
N LEU A 76 1.53 -15.92 -12.05
CA LEU A 76 2.02 -15.53 -13.37
C LEU A 76 2.63 -16.75 -14.06
N MET A 77 2.15 -17.04 -15.28
CA MET A 77 2.83 -17.97 -16.18
C MET A 77 4.19 -17.42 -16.59
N PRO A 78 5.23 -18.26 -16.78
CA PRO A 78 6.56 -17.78 -17.14
C PRO A 78 6.60 -16.93 -18.41
N GLY A 79 5.80 -17.28 -19.43
CA GLY A 79 5.66 -16.49 -20.65
C GLY A 79 5.08 -15.09 -20.40
N THR A 80 4.04 -15.00 -19.57
CA THR A 80 3.42 -13.73 -19.15
C THR A 80 4.42 -12.88 -18.35
N ALA A 81 5.14 -13.49 -17.40
CA ALA A 81 6.14 -12.79 -16.60
C ALA A 81 7.27 -12.22 -17.48
N LYS A 82 7.75 -13.00 -18.46
CA LYS A 82 8.74 -12.55 -19.45
C LYS A 82 8.20 -11.38 -20.29
N TYR A 83 6.97 -11.48 -20.79
CA TYR A 83 6.32 -10.40 -21.56
C TYR A 83 6.23 -9.09 -20.75
N LEU A 84 5.96 -9.19 -19.45
CA LEU A 84 5.85 -8.03 -18.55
C LEU A 84 7.20 -7.53 -18.01
N GLY A 85 8.31 -8.19 -18.34
CA GLY A 85 9.64 -7.83 -17.82
C GLY A 85 9.77 -8.01 -16.31
N VAL A 86 9.06 -8.98 -15.72
CA VAL A 86 9.09 -9.27 -14.27
C VAL A 86 9.65 -10.66 -14.00
N ASN A 87 10.39 -10.80 -12.90
CA ASN A 87 10.73 -12.10 -12.34
C ASN A 87 9.66 -12.50 -11.31
N PRO A 88 8.84 -13.54 -11.59
CA PRO A 88 7.67 -13.85 -10.77
C PRO A 88 8.01 -14.49 -9.43
N TYR A 89 9.29 -14.85 -9.18
CA TYR A 89 9.74 -15.37 -7.88
C TYR A 89 9.95 -14.27 -6.83
N TYR A 90 10.08 -13.01 -7.25
CA TYR A 90 10.17 -11.88 -6.33
C TYR A 90 8.78 -11.30 -6.06
N ILE A 91 8.41 -11.20 -4.78
CA ILE A 91 7.07 -10.80 -4.34
C ILE A 91 6.60 -9.50 -5.00
N ASN A 92 7.41 -8.44 -4.91
CA ASN A 92 7.04 -7.13 -5.45
C ASN A 92 6.86 -7.17 -6.97
N GLN A 93 7.70 -7.94 -7.66
CA GLN A 93 7.61 -8.09 -9.11
C GLN A 93 6.41 -8.96 -9.53
N ASN A 94 6.07 -9.97 -8.73
CA ASN A 94 4.88 -10.81 -8.95
C ASN A 94 3.59 -10.01 -8.78
N ILE A 95 3.48 -9.22 -7.70
CA ILE A 95 2.34 -8.33 -7.44
C ILE A 95 2.21 -7.29 -8.55
N ARG A 96 3.30 -6.57 -8.86
CA ARG A 96 3.33 -5.57 -9.93
C ARG A 96 2.93 -6.17 -11.27
N GLY A 97 3.50 -7.32 -11.62
CA GLY A 97 3.20 -8.03 -12.87
C GLY A 97 1.74 -8.46 -12.95
N GLY A 98 1.20 -9.07 -11.90
CA GLY A 98 -0.21 -9.47 -11.83
C GLY A 98 -1.16 -8.30 -12.01
N LEU A 99 -0.91 -7.19 -11.31
CA LEU A 99 -1.75 -5.99 -11.40
C LEU A 99 -1.60 -5.25 -12.73
N THR A 100 -0.39 -5.19 -13.29
CA THR A 100 -0.16 -4.67 -14.65
C THR A 100 -0.95 -5.48 -15.67
N TYR A 101 -0.90 -6.81 -15.58
CA TYR A 101 -1.61 -7.69 -16.49
C TYR A 101 -3.13 -7.53 -16.33
N LEU A 102 -3.64 -7.55 -15.11
CA LEU A 102 -5.07 -7.33 -14.83
C LEU A 102 -5.54 -5.97 -15.36
N LYS A 103 -4.76 -4.90 -15.17
CA LYS A 103 -5.07 -3.57 -15.73
C LYS A 103 -5.14 -3.59 -17.25
N SER A 104 -4.18 -4.24 -17.92
CA SER A 104 -4.19 -4.35 -19.37
C SER A 104 -5.43 -5.06 -19.89
N LEU A 105 -5.87 -6.13 -19.22
CA LEU A 105 -7.08 -6.87 -19.57
C LEU A 105 -8.35 -6.06 -19.29
N LYS A 106 -8.41 -5.31 -18.18
CA LYS A 106 -9.53 -4.40 -17.92
C LYS A 106 -9.66 -3.33 -19.00
N ASN A 107 -8.54 -2.75 -19.43
CA ASN A 107 -8.53 -1.75 -20.48
C ASN A 107 -8.95 -2.35 -21.83
N GLU A 108 -8.52 -3.57 -22.12
CA GLU A 108 -8.85 -4.25 -23.37
C GLU A 108 -10.31 -4.67 -23.43
N PHE A 109 -10.86 -5.25 -22.35
CA PHE A 109 -12.20 -5.86 -22.37
C PHE A 109 -13.31 -4.98 -21.81
N GLY A 110 -13.00 -3.89 -21.10
CA GLY A 110 -13.98 -2.93 -20.56
C GLY A 110 -14.90 -3.46 -19.44
N SER A 111 -14.91 -4.78 -19.20
CA SER A 111 -15.66 -5.44 -18.13
C SER A 111 -14.70 -6.16 -17.18
N THR A 112 -14.96 -6.05 -15.88
CA THR A 112 -14.20 -6.76 -14.85
C THR A 112 -14.32 -8.28 -15.04
N GLU A 113 -15.52 -8.80 -15.28
CA GLU A 113 -15.77 -10.22 -15.49
C GLU A 113 -15.06 -10.77 -16.72
N LEU A 114 -15.06 -10.02 -17.84
CA LEU A 114 -14.33 -10.41 -19.04
C LEU A 114 -12.82 -10.35 -18.84
N ALA A 115 -12.32 -9.35 -18.12
CA ALA A 115 -10.90 -9.27 -17.78
C ALA A 115 -10.47 -10.45 -16.90
N LEU A 116 -11.29 -10.86 -15.91
CA LEU A 116 -11.03 -12.04 -15.09
C LEU A 116 -11.08 -13.33 -15.92
N ALA A 117 -12.04 -13.44 -16.85
CA ALA A 117 -12.09 -14.57 -17.78
C ALA A 117 -10.84 -14.63 -18.67
N ALA A 118 -10.37 -13.49 -19.16
CA ALA A 118 -9.15 -13.38 -19.96
C ALA A 118 -7.89 -13.65 -19.13
N TYR A 119 -7.89 -13.31 -17.84
CA TYR A 119 -6.77 -13.59 -16.94
C TYR A 119 -6.56 -15.10 -16.79
N ASN A 120 -7.65 -15.86 -16.58
CA ASN A 120 -7.61 -17.31 -16.42
C ASN A 120 -7.48 -18.07 -17.76
N ALA A 121 -8.33 -17.78 -18.74
CA ALA A 121 -8.42 -18.53 -20.00
C ALA A 121 -7.53 -17.99 -21.12
N GLY A 122 -6.92 -16.82 -20.91
CA GLY A 122 -6.20 -16.06 -21.92
C GLY A 122 -7.12 -15.14 -22.75
N PRO A 123 -6.63 -13.95 -23.17
CA PRO A 123 -7.43 -12.97 -23.93
C PRO A 123 -7.89 -13.52 -25.28
N GLY A 124 -7.08 -14.36 -25.93
CA GLY A 124 -7.44 -15.01 -27.20
C GLY A 124 -8.68 -15.90 -27.10
N ALA A 125 -8.91 -16.55 -25.95
CA ALA A 125 -10.11 -17.35 -25.73
C ALA A 125 -11.36 -16.46 -25.66
N VAL A 126 -11.33 -15.39 -24.86
CA VAL A 126 -12.45 -14.45 -24.73
C VAL A 126 -12.80 -13.82 -26.09
N LYS A 127 -11.79 -13.42 -26.88
CA LYS A 127 -11.99 -12.93 -28.25
C LYS A 127 -12.62 -13.96 -29.18
N ARG A 128 -12.11 -15.20 -29.17
CA ARG A 128 -12.65 -16.30 -30.00
C ARG A 128 -14.11 -16.61 -29.68
N TYR A 129 -14.54 -16.44 -28.44
CA TYR A 129 -15.94 -16.60 -28.03
C TYR A 129 -16.77 -15.31 -28.17
N GLY A 130 -16.30 -14.33 -28.94
CA GLY A 130 -17.05 -13.12 -29.28
C GLY A 130 -17.23 -12.18 -28.08
N TRP A 131 -16.15 -11.94 -27.33
CA TRP A 131 -16.15 -11.03 -26.17
C TRP A 131 -17.08 -11.48 -25.04
N LYS A 132 -17.13 -12.80 -24.82
CA LYS A 132 -17.92 -13.45 -23.77
C LYS A 132 -17.03 -14.36 -22.93
N ILE A 133 -17.47 -14.63 -21.70
CA ILE A 133 -16.84 -15.64 -20.84
C ILE A 133 -16.89 -16.99 -21.59
N PRO A 134 -15.73 -17.60 -21.91
CA PRO A 134 -15.70 -18.89 -22.59
C PRO A 134 -16.50 -19.94 -21.81
N PRO A 135 -17.13 -20.93 -22.48
CA PRO A 135 -17.95 -21.95 -21.82
C PRO A 135 -17.12 -22.98 -21.01
N TYR A 136 -15.87 -22.66 -20.67
CA TYR A 136 -15.01 -23.46 -19.83
C TYR A 136 -15.51 -23.43 -18.38
N ARG A 137 -15.71 -24.62 -17.80
CA ARG A 137 -16.21 -24.74 -16.41
C ARG A 137 -15.28 -24.06 -15.42
N GLU A 138 -13.97 -24.24 -15.60
CA GLU A 138 -12.94 -23.61 -14.77
C GLU A 138 -13.05 -22.09 -14.79
N THR A 139 -13.07 -21.48 -15.98
CA THR A 139 -13.15 -20.02 -16.13
C THR A 139 -14.43 -19.44 -15.58
N LYS A 140 -15.58 -20.09 -15.79
CA LYS A 140 -16.86 -19.66 -15.20
C LYS A 140 -16.81 -19.68 -13.67
N ASN A 141 -16.23 -20.72 -13.09
CA ASN A 141 -16.07 -20.83 -11.63
C ASN A 141 -15.06 -19.79 -11.11
N TYR A 142 -13.95 -19.58 -11.82
CA TYR A 142 -12.92 -18.60 -11.49
C TYR A 142 -13.53 -17.18 -11.39
N VAL A 143 -14.26 -16.75 -12.43
CA VAL A 143 -14.94 -15.44 -12.44
C VAL A 143 -15.95 -15.35 -11.29
N LYS A 144 -16.82 -16.37 -11.14
CA LYS A 144 -17.82 -16.40 -10.07
C LYS A 144 -17.21 -16.25 -8.68
N ASN A 145 -16.13 -16.99 -8.39
CA ASN A 145 -15.48 -16.98 -7.08
C ASN A 145 -14.85 -15.63 -6.77
N ILE A 146 -14.13 -15.04 -7.72
CA ILE A 146 -13.51 -13.73 -7.53
C ILE A 146 -14.57 -12.65 -7.35
N MET A 147 -15.64 -12.67 -8.14
CA MET A 147 -16.72 -11.69 -7.97
C MET A 147 -17.42 -11.84 -6.61
N SER A 148 -17.55 -13.07 -6.10
CA SER A 148 -18.05 -13.31 -4.74
C SER A 148 -17.11 -12.72 -3.67
N PHE A 149 -15.79 -12.95 -3.77
CA PHE A 149 -14.82 -12.33 -2.87
C PHE A 149 -14.82 -10.80 -2.99
N TYR A 150 -14.94 -10.28 -4.20
CA TYR A 150 -14.92 -8.86 -4.46
C TYR A 150 -16.15 -8.18 -3.84
N GLN A 151 -17.34 -8.72 -4.05
CA GLN A 151 -18.57 -8.24 -3.40
C GLN A 151 -18.49 -8.33 -1.88
N HIS A 152 -17.88 -9.40 -1.34
CA HIS A 152 -17.64 -9.52 0.08
C HIS A 152 -16.73 -8.40 0.59
N TYR A 153 -15.61 -8.12 -0.07
CA TYR A 153 -14.70 -7.04 0.32
C TYR A 153 -15.28 -5.64 0.07
N GLN A 154 -16.21 -5.46 -0.85
CA GLN A 154 -16.97 -4.20 -0.97
C GLN A 154 -17.90 -3.98 0.23
N ARG A 155 -18.54 -5.05 0.73
CA ARG A 155 -19.46 -4.96 1.87
C ARG A 155 -18.73 -4.94 3.22
N TYR A 156 -17.65 -5.71 3.32
CA TYR A 156 -16.83 -5.89 4.51
C TYR A 156 -15.36 -5.70 4.11
N PRO A 157 -14.90 -4.45 3.97
CA PRO A 157 -13.53 -4.15 3.56
C PRO A 157 -12.51 -4.84 4.46
N ASP A 158 -11.48 -5.43 3.85
CA ASP A 158 -10.32 -5.90 4.61
C ASP A 158 -9.71 -4.69 5.34
N PRO A 159 -9.46 -4.75 6.66
CA PRO A 159 -8.99 -3.61 7.44
C PRO A 159 -7.74 -2.94 6.85
N ILE A 160 -6.92 -3.69 6.12
CA ILE A 160 -5.72 -3.19 5.44
C ILE A 160 -6.06 -2.10 4.42
N ILE A 161 -7.19 -2.20 3.73
CA ILE A 161 -7.59 -1.19 2.73
C ILE A 161 -7.72 0.17 3.41
N SER A 162 -8.49 0.24 4.51
CA SER A 162 -8.67 1.48 5.27
C SER A 162 -7.37 1.97 5.90
N GLN A 163 -6.56 1.06 6.46
CA GLN A 163 -5.25 1.40 7.03
C GLN A 163 -4.33 2.04 5.99
N VAL A 164 -4.26 1.50 4.77
CA VAL A 164 -3.40 2.03 3.71
C VAL A 164 -3.89 3.40 3.22
N TYR A 165 -5.20 3.62 3.11
CA TYR A 165 -5.72 4.94 2.75
C TYR A 165 -5.43 5.98 3.84
N GLN A 166 -5.63 5.64 5.12
CA GLN A 166 -5.29 6.51 6.25
C GLN A 166 -3.79 6.83 6.29
N GLU A 167 -2.92 5.84 6.10
CA GLU A 167 -1.47 6.06 6.01
C GLU A 167 -1.11 7.02 4.87
N LYS A 168 -1.77 6.90 3.72
CA LYS A 168 -1.54 7.76 2.56
C LYS A 168 -1.98 9.20 2.85
N GLU A 169 -3.16 9.39 3.41
CA GLU A 169 -3.69 10.71 3.81
C GLU A 169 -2.79 11.40 4.84
N LEU A 170 -2.32 10.65 5.86
CA LEU A 170 -1.41 11.17 6.87
C LEU A 170 -0.07 11.61 6.28
N LYS A 171 0.47 10.84 5.32
CA LYS A 171 1.71 11.23 4.62
C LYS A 171 1.53 12.49 3.79
N GLU A 172 0.43 12.59 3.05
CA GLU A 172 0.12 13.79 2.26
C GLU A 172 -0.06 15.04 3.16
N GLN A 173 -0.60 14.87 4.37
CA GLN A 173 -0.69 15.96 5.36
C GLN A 173 0.68 16.33 5.92
N GLN A 174 1.51 15.35 6.27
CA GLN A 174 2.87 15.57 6.77
C GLN A 174 3.75 16.28 5.74
N GLU A 175 3.69 15.88 4.47
CA GLU A 175 4.41 16.53 3.38
C GLU A 175 3.98 18.00 3.20
N LYS A 176 2.68 18.30 3.33
CA LYS A 176 2.19 19.70 3.29
C LYS A 176 2.69 20.52 4.46
N ILE A 177 2.63 19.98 5.68
CA ILE A 177 3.12 20.67 6.89
C ILE A 177 4.62 20.94 6.77
N GLN A 178 5.40 19.96 6.30
CA GLN A 178 6.84 20.13 6.11
C GLN A 178 7.17 21.22 5.09
N VAL A 179 6.41 21.31 3.99
CA VAL A 179 6.56 22.39 3.00
C VAL A 179 6.17 23.75 3.58
N GLU A 180 5.11 23.84 4.39
CA GLU A 180 4.70 25.07 5.07
C GLU A 180 5.76 25.53 6.09
N GLU A 181 6.30 24.61 6.90
CA GLU A 181 7.39 24.90 7.85
C GLU A 181 8.65 25.38 7.13
N GLU A 182 9.04 24.76 6.00
CA GLU A 182 10.19 25.20 5.18
C GLU A 182 9.96 26.60 4.57
N ILE A 183 8.73 26.94 4.18
CA ILE A 183 8.38 28.27 3.69
C ILE A 183 8.43 29.33 4.80
N VAL A 184 7.98 29.00 6.02
CA VAL A 184 8.01 29.92 7.17
C VAL A 184 9.43 30.13 7.69
N GLU A 185 10.28 29.10 7.67
CA GLU A 185 11.67 29.19 8.12
C GLU A 185 12.60 29.83 7.10
N LYS A 186 12.22 29.92 5.81
CA LYS A 186 12.99 30.67 4.83
C LYS A 186 12.89 32.17 5.16
N PRO A 187 13.97 32.82 5.64
CA PRO A 187 13.91 34.25 5.92
C PRO A 187 13.57 34.98 4.60
N PRO A 188 12.73 36.05 4.63
CA PRO A 188 12.50 36.84 3.45
C PRO A 188 13.86 37.23 2.87
N GLU A 189 14.00 37.21 1.54
CA GLU A 189 15.19 37.66 0.86
C GLU A 189 15.33 39.16 1.14
N ILE A 190 16.00 39.48 2.25
CA ILE A 190 16.17 40.84 2.73
C ILE A 190 17.32 41.41 1.92
N SER A 191 16.99 42.28 0.97
CA SER A 191 17.95 43.24 0.41
C SER A 191 18.71 43.88 1.57
N GLN A 192 20.03 43.98 1.44
CA GLN A 192 21.01 44.22 2.52
C GLN A 192 20.81 45.49 3.40
N ASP A 193 19.74 46.25 3.20
CA ASP A 193 19.52 47.57 3.80
C ASP A 193 18.88 47.55 5.22
N ASN A 194 18.31 46.43 5.67
CA ASN A 194 17.48 46.39 6.90
C ASN A 194 18.10 45.70 8.14
N GLN A 195 19.43 45.55 8.19
CA GLN A 195 20.11 44.83 9.29
C GLN A 195 20.10 45.59 10.64
N ALA A 196 19.96 46.91 10.63
CA ALA A 196 19.92 47.74 11.84
C ALA A 196 18.61 47.55 12.65
N ASN A 197 17.46 47.52 11.97
CA ASN A 197 16.15 47.38 12.60
C ASN A 197 15.95 46.01 13.30
N LYS A 198 16.62 44.96 12.82
CA LYS A 198 16.52 43.61 13.42
C LYS A 198 17.17 43.49 14.78
N ARG A 199 18.27 44.20 15.04
CA ARG A 199 18.94 44.17 16.35
C ARG A 199 18.07 44.84 17.42
N GLU A 200 17.42 45.94 17.06
CA GLU A 200 16.53 46.67 17.96
C GLU A 200 15.26 45.88 18.31
N LEU A 201 14.65 45.20 17.32
CA LEU A 201 13.49 44.33 17.54
C LEU A 201 13.83 43.09 18.40
N ALA A 202 14.99 42.47 18.20
CA ALA A 202 15.43 41.33 19.00
C ALA A 202 15.69 41.73 20.46
N ILE A 203 16.37 42.86 20.68
CA ILE A 203 16.63 43.39 22.04
C ILE A 203 15.32 43.68 22.77
N ASN A 204 14.35 44.32 22.08
CA ASN A 204 13.05 44.64 22.66
C ASN A 204 12.20 43.39 22.96
N PHE A 205 12.31 42.34 22.14
CA PHE A 205 11.60 41.08 22.37
C PHE A 205 12.12 40.34 23.61
N PHE A 206 13.45 40.23 23.76
CA PHE A 206 14.05 39.58 24.93
C PHE A 206 13.83 40.38 26.22
N ALA A 207 13.89 41.71 26.17
CA ALA A 207 13.56 42.56 27.31
C ALA A 207 12.11 42.37 27.80
N LYS A 208 11.17 42.15 26.87
CA LYS A 208 9.75 41.93 27.19
C LYS A 208 9.49 40.57 27.83
N ILE A 209 10.22 39.53 27.44
CA ILE A 209 10.12 38.20 28.06
C ILE A 209 10.70 38.21 29.47
N TRP A 210 11.81 38.91 29.70
CA TRP A 210 12.46 38.97 31.01
C TRP A 210 11.56 39.64 32.07
N ASN A 211 10.88 40.74 31.74
CA ASN A 211 9.95 41.42 32.64
C ASN A 211 8.67 40.63 32.97
N ILE A 212 8.36 39.55 32.25
CA ILE A 212 7.22 38.67 32.56
C ILE A 212 7.62 37.57 33.56
N LEU A 213 8.92 37.29 33.68
CA LEU A 213 9.47 36.17 34.46
C LEU A 213 10.13 36.61 35.79
N THR A 214 10.10 37.90 36.11
CA THR A 214 10.58 38.50 37.37
C THR A 214 9.52 39.42 37.95
#